data_AF-A0A505GZW6-F1
#
_entry.id   AF-A0A505GZW6-F1
#
_cell.length_a   1.000
_cell.length_b   1.000
_cell.length_c   1.000
_cell.angle_alpha   90.00
_cell.angle_beta   90.00
_cell.angle_gamma   90.00
#
_symmetry.space_group_name_H-M   'P 1'
#
loop_
_entity.id
_entity.type
_entity.pdbx_description
1 polymer ?
#
loop_
_entity_poly.entity_id
_entity_poly.type
_entity_poly.pdbx_seq_one_letter_code
_entity_poly.pdbx_strand_id
1 'polypeptide(L)'
;MTNYRFESFTPAFDESTGEPDARTKGYFASTSVGFHDSRSTDAALKARVQRAIDDDRRLTAVYADAEYDYALDADIPVATFAWFEKLVNVGAGRLVPAHLITWVTVRPTHRRRGLLRSMITTDLAEAKAAGYPFAALTATEGGIYSRYGFGVATWSHAIEVDTSPGFQMIREPDRRVEMCLPSVLRELAPKIYGEFMKTSPGAMERQQTYVERATGALNTETGEADRGVRAALHFGEDGEPDGYVSYKFAGWSTTPPTIELIDFVAVTDAAYASLWSFLAAIDLSTRVKFGESAEDSPLPWLLTDSRRVKTTSTEDNIWIRILDVRAALEARAWFVPGTLVLDIDDPQELTGGRFRLTSDGQSATVETVSESTPADLSLGIAELGSLYFGGADPVILVRAGRIEENVPGAAVQAKSMFGLERMPYSPNGF
;
A
#
# COMPACT_ATOMS: atom_id res chain seq x y z
N MET A 1 9.55 9.19 -37.29
CA MET A 1 8.81 8.66 -36.13
C MET A 1 9.86 8.14 -35.18
N THR A 2 9.86 8.56 -33.91
CA THR A 2 10.77 8.01 -32.91
C THR A 2 10.40 6.54 -32.70
N ASN A 3 11.36 5.63 -32.87
CA ASN A 3 11.15 4.21 -32.58
C ASN A 3 11.34 3.98 -31.09
N TYR A 4 10.46 3.17 -30.50
CA TYR A 4 10.54 2.79 -29.09
C TYR A 4 10.88 1.31 -28.96
N ARG A 5 11.85 1.00 -28.10
CA ARG A 5 12.24 -0.37 -27.77
C ARG A 5 11.85 -0.65 -26.32
N PHE A 6 11.02 -1.68 -26.12
CA PHE A 6 10.58 -2.13 -24.80
C PHE A 6 11.46 -3.31 -24.39
N GLU A 7 11.97 -3.29 -23.17
CA GLU A 7 12.77 -4.37 -22.61
C GLU A 7 12.35 -4.66 -21.18
N SER A 8 12.20 -5.95 -20.86
CA SER A 8 11.94 -6.41 -19.50
C SER A 8 13.13 -7.22 -18.98
N PHE A 9 13.55 -6.96 -17.74
CA PHE A 9 14.72 -7.55 -17.13
C PHE A 9 14.67 -7.51 -15.59
N THR A 10 15.54 -8.28 -14.95
CA THR A 10 15.78 -8.21 -13.50
C THR A 10 16.91 -7.23 -13.19
N PRO A 11 16.82 -6.47 -12.09
CA PRO A 11 17.95 -5.67 -11.61
C PRO A 11 19.15 -6.57 -11.34
N ALA A 12 20.36 -6.12 -11.67
CA ALA A 12 21.57 -6.91 -11.49
C ALA A 12 22.81 -6.05 -11.24
N PHE A 13 23.81 -6.68 -10.62
CA PHE A 13 25.17 -6.16 -10.51
C PHE A 13 26.06 -6.79 -11.58
N ASP A 14 26.99 -6.02 -12.10
CA ASP A 14 28.11 -6.52 -12.89
C ASP A 14 29.09 -7.26 -11.95
N GLU A 15 29.28 -8.55 -12.19
CA GLU A 15 30.08 -9.42 -11.32
C GLU A 15 31.55 -8.99 -11.20
N SER A 16 32.09 -8.32 -12.22
CA SER A 16 33.50 -7.92 -12.25
C SER A 16 33.77 -6.65 -11.43
N THR A 17 32.78 -5.77 -11.34
CA THR A 17 32.91 -4.45 -10.69
C THR A 17 32.16 -4.36 -9.37
N GLY A 18 31.15 -5.19 -9.13
CA GLY A 18 30.23 -5.05 -8.01
C GLY A 18 29.40 -3.76 -8.07
N GLU A 19 29.31 -3.15 -9.26
CA GLU A 19 28.45 -2.00 -9.55
C GLU A 19 27.17 -2.47 -10.24
N PRO A 20 26.04 -1.74 -10.12
CA PRO A 20 24.86 -2.03 -10.92
C PRO A 20 25.20 -2.04 -12.40
N ASP A 21 24.68 -3.03 -13.14
CA ASP A 21 24.90 -3.10 -14.59
C ASP A 21 24.35 -1.85 -15.30
N ALA A 22 24.81 -1.60 -16.54
CA ALA A 22 24.48 -0.37 -17.26
C ALA A 22 22.96 -0.14 -17.40
N ARG A 23 22.20 -1.20 -17.72
CA ARG A 23 20.72 -1.13 -17.86
C ARG A 23 20.04 -0.82 -16.53
N THR A 24 20.48 -1.42 -15.43
CA THR A 24 19.93 -1.18 -14.08
C THR A 24 20.23 0.24 -13.64
N LYS A 25 21.46 0.71 -13.86
CA LYS A 25 21.87 2.09 -13.58
C LYS A 25 21.04 3.09 -14.38
N GLY A 26 20.86 2.87 -15.69
CA GLY A 26 20.03 3.70 -16.56
C GLY A 26 18.57 3.75 -16.10
N TYR A 27 18.00 2.59 -15.73
CA TYR A 27 16.66 2.48 -15.19
C TYR A 27 16.47 3.35 -13.94
N PHE A 28 17.30 3.14 -12.90
CA PHE A 28 17.17 3.88 -11.65
C PHE A 28 17.44 5.38 -11.79
N ALA A 29 18.34 5.76 -12.71
CA ALA A 29 18.54 7.17 -13.05
C ALA A 29 17.28 7.80 -13.65
N SER A 30 16.61 7.09 -14.57
CA SER A 30 15.35 7.54 -15.17
C SER A 30 14.22 7.62 -14.13
N THR A 31 14.08 6.60 -13.29
CA THR A 31 13.10 6.58 -12.20
C THR A 31 13.29 7.75 -11.23
N SER A 32 14.53 8.01 -10.80
CA SER A 32 14.84 9.13 -9.88
C SER A 32 14.43 10.48 -10.47
N VAL A 33 14.75 10.72 -11.76
CA VAL A 33 14.32 11.93 -12.46
C VAL A 33 12.80 12.02 -12.55
N GLY A 34 12.12 10.90 -12.79
CA GLY A 34 10.65 10.85 -12.89
C GLY A 34 9.93 11.21 -11.59
N PHE A 35 10.50 10.90 -10.44
CA PHE A 35 9.95 11.22 -9.11
C PHE A 35 10.52 12.50 -8.49
N HIS A 36 11.35 13.26 -9.22
CA HIS A 36 12.03 14.44 -8.71
C HIS A 36 12.99 14.16 -7.54
N ASP A 37 13.50 12.94 -7.45
CA ASP A 37 14.51 12.57 -6.46
C ASP A 37 15.84 13.28 -6.75
N SER A 38 16.61 13.53 -5.70
CA SER A 38 18.00 13.92 -5.84
C SER A 38 18.81 12.79 -6.48
N ARG A 39 19.90 13.13 -7.18
CA ARG A 39 20.82 12.11 -7.70
C ARG A 39 21.39 11.30 -6.54
N SER A 40 21.22 9.97 -6.60
CA SER A 40 21.77 9.07 -5.60
C SER A 40 23.31 9.09 -5.65
N THR A 41 23.93 8.95 -4.48
CA THR A 41 25.33 8.53 -4.41
C THR A 41 25.46 7.08 -4.89
N ASP A 42 26.66 6.65 -5.28
CA ASP A 42 26.89 5.27 -5.74
C ASP A 42 26.48 4.26 -4.66
N ALA A 43 26.79 4.53 -3.39
CA ALA A 43 26.38 3.68 -2.27
C ALA A 43 24.85 3.60 -2.12
N ALA A 44 24.13 4.74 -2.21
CA ALA A 44 22.68 4.76 -2.13
C ALA A 44 22.02 4.04 -3.31
N LEU A 45 22.60 4.17 -4.51
CA LEU A 45 22.14 3.44 -5.69
C LEU A 45 22.32 1.93 -5.51
N LYS A 46 23.49 1.46 -5.05
CA LYS A 46 23.72 0.04 -4.78
C LYS A 46 22.70 -0.52 -3.79
N ALA A 47 22.44 0.19 -2.70
CA ALA A 47 21.45 -0.23 -1.71
C ALA A 47 20.04 -0.28 -2.32
N ARG A 48 19.67 0.69 -3.16
CA ARG A 48 18.37 0.70 -3.88
C ARG A 48 18.23 -0.47 -4.85
N VAL A 49 19.30 -0.81 -5.56
CA VAL A 49 19.34 -1.98 -6.46
C VAL A 49 19.23 -3.28 -5.67
N GLN A 50 19.96 -3.40 -4.55
CA GLN A 50 19.89 -4.59 -3.70
C GLN A 50 18.47 -4.80 -3.16
N ARG A 51 17.80 -3.75 -2.66
CA ARG A 51 16.39 -3.83 -2.24
C ARG A 51 15.47 -4.31 -3.37
N ALA A 52 15.72 -3.86 -4.60
CA ALA A 52 14.94 -4.30 -5.76
C ALA A 52 15.12 -5.78 -6.07
N ILE A 53 16.34 -6.31 -5.89
CA ILE A 53 16.65 -7.74 -6.02
C ILE A 53 15.99 -8.53 -4.89
N ASP A 54 16.11 -8.07 -3.65
CA ASP A 54 15.56 -8.73 -2.46
C ASP A 54 14.02 -8.77 -2.48
N ASP A 55 13.37 -7.79 -3.12
CA ASP A 55 11.93 -7.74 -3.36
C ASP A 55 11.50 -8.47 -4.65
N ASP A 56 12.42 -9.13 -5.38
CA ASP A 56 12.20 -9.80 -6.68
C ASP A 56 11.52 -8.93 -7.75
N ARG A 57 11.93 -7.66 -7.84
CA ARG A 57 11.33 -6.72 -8.80
C ARG A 57 11.68 -7.06 -10.23
N ARG A 58 10.67 -7.01 -11.10
CA ARG A 58 10.78 -7.11 -12.55
C ARG A 58 10.66 -5.71 -13.14
N LEU A 59 11.65 -5.32 -13.93
CA LEU A 59 11.76 -3.97 -14.50
C LEU A 59 11.39 -4.03 -15.98
N THR A 60 10.62 -3.06 -16.43
CA THR A 60 10.33 -2.80 -17.84
C THR A 60 10.75 -1.38 -18.17
N ALA A 61 11.60 -1.24 -19.17
CA ALA A 61 12.16 0.02 -19.61
C ALA A 61 11.83 0.27 -21.08
N VAL A 62 11.56 1.52 -21.42
CA VAL A 62 11.35 1.95 -22.82
C VAL A 62 12.47 2.87 -23.23
N TYR A 63 13.17 2.53 -24.30
CA TYR A 63 14.27 3.31 -24.87
C TYR A 63 13.82 4.01 -26.15
N ALA A 64 14.48 5.13 -26.44
CA ALA A 64 14.32 5.88 -27.68
C ALA A 64 15.71 6.23 -28.21
N ASP A 65 15.85 6.32 -29.53
CA ASP A 65 17.11 6.74 -30.14
C ASP A 65 17.49 8.16 -29.69
N ALA A 66 18.79 8.40 -29.45
CA ALA A 66 19.29 9.73 -29.15
C ALA A 66 19.31 10.57 -30.43
N GLU A 67 18.55 11.66 -30.44
CA GLU A 67 18.40 12.53 -31.62
C GLU A 67 19.34 13.76 -31.59
N TYR A 68 19.96 14.09 -30.44
CA TYR A 68 20.73 15.33 -30.26
C TYR A 68 22.00 15.12 -29.41
N ASP A 69 23.10 15.78 -29.78
CA ASP A 69 24.44 15.64 -29.18
C ASP A 69 24.55 16.00 -27.68
N TYR A 70 23.58 16.73 -27.14
CA TYR A 70 23.53 17.14 -25.72
C TYR A 70 22.31 16.57 -24.98
N ALA A 71 21.57 15.66 -25.61
CA ALA A 71 20.48 14.96 -24.94
C ALA A 71 21.04 13.91 -23.97
N LEU A 72 20.16 13.38 -23.11
CA LEU A 72 20.47 12.17 -22.36
C LEU A 72 20.74 11.01 -23.33
N ASP A 73 21.69 10.16 -22.95
CA ASP A 73 22.08 8.98 -23.71
C ASP A 73 20.89 8.04 -24.00
N ALA A 74 20.97 7.33 -25.13
CA ALA A 74 19.91 6.42 -25.60
C ALA A 74 19.73 5.18 -24.70
N ASP A 75 20.69 4.91 -23.81
CA ASP A 75 20.66 3.86 -22.80
C ASP A 75 19.96 4.30 -21.49
N ILE A 76 19.56 5.57 -21.38
CA ILE A 76 18.69 6.04 -20.30
C ILE A 76 17.24 5.91 -20.76
N PRO A 77 16.40 5.09 -20.11
CA PRO A 77 15.02 4.88 -20.51
C PRO A 77 14.19 6.17 -20.54
N VAL A 78 13.34 6.33 -21.55
CA VAL A 78 12.34 7.40 -21.64
C VAL A 78 11.05 7.09 -20.87
N ALA A 79 10.84 5.82 -20.49
CA ALA A 79 9.78 5.42 -19.57
C ALA A 79 10.22 4.19 -18.76
N THR A 80 9.71 4.09 -17.53
CA THR A 80 9.97 2.97 -16.62
C THR A 80 8.65 2.42 -16.08
N PHE A 81 8.65 1.14 -15.76
CA PHE A 81 7.56 0.43 -15.12
C PHE A 81 8.18 -0.75 -14.37
N ALA A 82 7.70 -1.08 -13.18
CA ALA A 82 8.12 -2.28 -12.47
C ALA A 82 6.93 -2.97 -11.84
N TRP A 83 7.08 -4.27 -11.60
CA TRP A 83 6.16 -5.01 -10.75
C TRP A 83 6.93 -6.03 -9.90
N PHE A 84 6.28 -6.52 -8.86
CA PHE A 84 6.77 -7.59 -8.01
C PHE A 84 5.59 -8.31 -7.34
N GLU A 85 5.82 -9.53 -6.87
CA GLU A 85 4.81 -10.30 -6.14
C GLU A 85 4.99 -10.12 -4.63
N LYS A 86 3.88 -9.89 -3.93
CA LYS A 86 3.79 -10.01 -2.47
C LYS A 86 2.46 -10.61 -2.08
N LEU A 87 2.42 -11.22 -0.90
CA LEU A 87 1.18 -11.64 -0.29
C LEU A 87 0.39 -10.44 0.24
N VAL A 88 -0.93 -10.48 0.10
CA VAL A 88 -1.86 -9.45 0.61
C VAL A 88 -2.94 -10.12 1.42
N ASN A 89 -3.25 -9.55 2.58
CA ASN A 89 -4.38 -10.01 3.40
C ASN A 89 -5.70 -9.52 2.80
N VAL A 90 -6.54 -10.45 2.36
CA VAL A 90 -7.85 -10.18 1.74
C VAL A 90 -9.02 -10.29 2.74
N GLY A 91 -8.73 -10.42 4.03
CA GLY A 91 -9.69 -10.59 5.12
C GLY A 91 -9.50 -11.90 5.89
N ALA A 92 -9.74 -11.88 7.20
CA ALA A 92 -9.62 -13.01 8.12
C ALA A 92 -8.26 -13.74 8.05
N GLY A 93 -7.18 -13.01 7.79
CA GLY A 93 -5.83 -13.56 7.67
C GLY A 93 -5.58 -14.41 6.42
N ARG A 94 -6.51 -14.40 5.46
CA ARG A 94 -6.31 -15.08 4.17
C ARG A 94 -5.34 -14.29 3.32
N LEU A 95 -4.25 -14.93 2.92
CA LEU A 95 -3.18 -14.31 2.13
C LEU A 95 -3.25 -14.80 0.69
N VAL A 96 -3.24 -13.87 -0.26
CA VAL A 96 -3.18 -14.19 -1.70
C VAL A 96 -2.01 -13.47 -2.36
N PRO A 97 -1.37 -14.08 -3.37
CA PRO A 97 -0.37 -13.37 -4.17
C PRO A 97 -1.03 -12.25 -4.97
N ALA A 98 -0.39 -11.08 -4.99
CA ALA A 98 -0.83 -9.92 -5.75
C ALA A 98 0.30 -9.40 -6.64
N HIS A 99 -0.08 -8.91 -7.82
CA HIS A 99 0.82 -8.27 -8.78
C HIS A 99 0.96 -6.78 -8.45
N LEU A 100 2.04 -6.40 -7.77
CA LEU A 100 2.26 -5.05 -7.24
C LEU A 100 3.02 -4.17 -8.23
N ILE A 101 2.37 -3.17 -8.81
CA ILE A 101 2.91 -2.25 -9.82
C ILE A 101 3.51 -1.00 -9.18
N THR A 102 4.73 -0.65 -9.60
CA THR A 102 5.49 0.48 -9.05
C THR A 102 6.41 1.12 -10.10
N TRP A 103 7.12 2.18 -9.70
CA TRP A 103 8.15 2.88 -10.47
C TRP A 103 7.74 3.27 -11.89
N VAL A 104 6.49 3.66 -12.03
CA VAL A 104 5.87 4.07 -13.28
C VAL A 104 6.26 5.51 -13.59
N THR A 105 7.08 5.72 -14.62
CA THR A 105 7.48 7.05 -15.06
C THR A 105 7.47 7.19 -16.58
N VAL A 106 7.22 8.41 -17.06
CA VAL A 106 7.41 8.77 -18.47
C VAL A 106 8.11 10.12 -18.53
N ARG A 107 9.27 10.16 -19.19
CA ARG A 107 10.08 11.36 -19.36
C ARG A 107 9.22 12.49 -19.95
N PRO A 108 9.30 13.74 -19.45
CA PRO A 108 8.44 14.84 -19.89
C PRO A 108 8.38 15.06 -21.41
N THR A 109 9.50 14.87 -22.11
CA THR A 109 9.63 15.02 -23.57
C THR A 109 8.95 13.92 -24.39
N HIS A 110 8.52 12.84 -23.73
CA HIS A 110 7.94 11.64 -24.32
C HIS A 110 6.50 11.36 -23.84
N ARG A 111 5.92 12.27 -23.05
CA ARG A 111 4.54 12.17 -22.58
C ARG A 111 3.55 12.26 -23.74
N ARG A 112 2.36 11.70 -23.53
CA ARG A 112 1.23 11.69 -24.49
C ARG A 112 1.54 10.97 -25.81
N ARG A 113 2.49 10.03 -25.80
CA ARG A 113 2.84 9.16 -26.94
C ARG A 113 2.41 7.70 -26.76
N GLY A 114 1.55 7.42 -25.78
CA GLY A 114 1.01 6.08 -25.52
C GLY A 114 1.89 5.14 -24.69
N LEU A 115 3.09 5.54 -24.27
CA LEU A 115 4.06 4.65 -23.60
C LEU A 115 3.50 4.00 -22.31
N LEU A 116 2.92 4.80 -21.40
CA LEU A 116 2.28 4.26 -20.20
C LEU A 116 1.16 3.28 -20.54
N ARG A 117 0.30 3.64 -21.50
CA ARG A 117 -0.80 2.79 -21.93
C ARG A 117 -0.27 1.44 -22.41
N SER A 118 0.75 1.43 -23.28
CA SER A 118 1.36 0.20 -23.77
C SER A 118 1.95 -0.68 -22.66
N MET A 119 2.69 -0.09 -21.71
CA MET A 119 3.27 -0.85 -20.60
C MET A 119 2.18 -1.46 -19.71
N ILE A 120 1.24 -0.65 -19.21
CA ILE A 120 0.25 -1.12 -18.23
C ILE A 120 -0.77 -2.08 -18.84
N THR A 121 -1.20 -1.91 -20.10
CA THR A 121 -2.14 -2.85 -20.71
C THR A 121 -1.51 -4.21 -20.98
N THR A 122 -0.22 -4.22 -21.34
CA THR A 122 0.54 -5.47 -21.55
C THR A 122 0.73 -6.19 -20.22
N ASP A 123 1.19 -5.46 -19.20
CA ASP A 123 1.41 -5.99 -17.86
C ASP A 123 0.15 -6.58 -17.23
N LEU A 124 -1.00 -5.89 -17.29
CA LEU A 124 -2.25 -6.42 -16.74
C LEU A 124 -2.75 -7.68 -17.48
N ALA A 125 -2.54 -7.76 -18.80
CA ALA A 125 -2.90 -8.95 -19.57
C ALA A 125 -2.00 -10.15 -19.19
N GLU A 126 -0.70 -9.91 -19.01
CA GLU A 126 0.26 -10.91 -18.54
C GLU A 126 -0.05 -11.35 -17.11
N ALA A 127 -0.35 -10.43 -16.20
CA ALA A 127 -0.74 -10.73 -14.83
C ALA A 127 -2.02 -11.58 -14.77
N LYS A 128 -3.03 -11.25 -15.59
CA LYS A 128 -4.23 -12.08 -15.71
C LYS A 128 -3.89 -13.48 -16.23
N ALA A 129 -3.07 -13.59 -17.27
CA ALA A 129 -2.65 -14.88 -17.83
C ALA A 129 -1.84 -15.73 -16.83
N ALA A 130 -1.10 -15.09 -15.93
CA ALA A 130 -0.38 -15.72 -14.83
C ALA A 130 -1.29 -16.18 -13.67
N GLY A 131 -2.58 -15.81 -13.68
CA GLY A 131 -3.56 -16.26 -12.70
C GLY A 131 -3.65 -15.39 -11.44
N TYR A 132 -3.11 -14.17 -11.46
CA TYR A 132 -3.29 -13.25 -10.34
C TYR A 132 -4.77 -12.87 -10.20
N PRO A 133 -5.36 -12.93 -8.98
CA PRO A 133 -6.74 -12.49 -8.77
C PRO A 133 -6.88 -10.97 -8.98
N PHE A 134 -5.85 -10.21 -8.64
CA PHE A 134 -5.79 -8.77 -8.83
C PHE A 134 -4.35 -8.24 -8.93
N ALA A 135 -4.24 -7.06 -9.53
CA ALA A 135 -3.05 -6.21 -9.45
C ALA A 135 -3.32 -5.04 -8.47
N ALA A 136 -2.27 -4.51 -7.86
CA ALA A 136 -2.36 -3.35 -6.98
C ALA A 136 -1.25 -2.32 -7.23
N LEU A 137 -1.50 -1.07 -6.86
CA LEU A 137 -0.52 0.02 -6.94
C LEU A 137 -0.77 1.08 -5.87
N THR A 138 0.23 1.91 -5.60
CA THR A 138 0.06 3.23 -4.98
C THR A 138 0.12 4.32 -6.03
N ALA A 139 -0.81 5.28 -5.99
CA ALA A 139 -0.91 6.32 -7.00
C ALA A 139 -0.28 7.64 -6.53
N THR A 140 0.62 8.22 -7.33
CA THR A 140 1.09 9.60 -7.12
C THR A 140 0.13 10.64 -7.71
N GLU A 141 -0.73 10.23 -8.64
CA GLU A 141 -1.77 11.07 -9.25
C GLU A 141 -3.07 10.25 -9.43
N GLY A 142 -4.09 10.50 -8.59
CA GLY A 142 -5.33 9.73 -8.57
C GLY A 142 -6.15 9.74 -9.88
N GLY A 143 -5.92 10.71 -10.78
CA GLY A 143 -6.62 10.80 -12.07
C GLY A 143 -6.10 9.87 -13.17
N ILE A 144 -5.00 9.13 -12.92
CA ILE A 144 -4.35 8.31 -13.95
C ILE A 144 -4.98 6.92 -14.04
N TYR A 145 -5.12 6.23 -12.90
CA TYR A 145 -5.25 4.77 -12.88
C TYR A 145 -6.68 4.23 -12.97
N SER A 146 -7.72 5.03 -12.66
CA SER A 146 -9.12 4.61 -12.85
C SER A 146 -9.45 4.21 -14.29
N ARG A 147 -8.80 4.83 -15.29
CA ARG A 147 -8.99 4.49 -16.70
C ARG A 147 -8.45 3.10 -17.07
N TYR A 148 -7.60 2.54 -16.21
CA TYR A 148 -7.07 1.17 -16.30
C TYR A 148 -7.78 0.24 -15.30
N GLY A 149 -8.94 0.66 -14.79
CA GLY A 149 -9.79 -0.13 -13.92
C GLY A 149 -9.30 -0.31 -12.49
N PHE A 150 -8.38 0.54 -12.02
CA PHE A 150 -7.98 0.58 -10.62
C PHE A 150 -8.97 1.41 -9.81
N GLY A 151 -9.43 0.87 -8.68
CA GLY A 151 -10.21 1.58 -7.67
C GLY A 151 -9.45 1.73 -6.36
N VAL A 152 -9.67 2.84 -5.64
CA VAL A 152 -9.11 3.08 -4.30
C VAL A 152 -9.69 2.07 -3.32
N ALA A 153 -8.86 1.20 -2.78
CA ALA A 153 -9.28 0.13 -1.86
C ALA A 153 -8.90 0.40 -0.40
N THR A 154 -7.87 1.21 -0.16
CA THR A 154 -7.47 1.62 1.19
C THR A 154 -7.12 3.11 1.25
N TRP A 155 -7.17 3.64 2.47
CA TRP A 155 -6.87 5.04 2.76
C TRP A 155 -5.78 5.12 3.84
N SER A 156 -5.02 6.20 3.82
CA SER A 156 -4.03 6.54 4.84
C SER A 156 -4.38 7.88 5.48
N HIS A 157 -4.28 7.95 6.79
CA HIS A 157 -4.57 9.16 7.55
C HIS A 157 -3.32 9.66 8.28
N ALA A 158 -2.96 10.93 8.04
CA ALA A 158 -2.01 11.59 8.92
C ALA A 158 -2.74 12.10 10.16
N ILE A 159 -2.20 11.79 11.33
CA ILE A 159 -2.74 12.22 12.62
C ILE A 159 -1.70 13.02 13.43
N GLU A 160 -2.21 14.00 14.17
CA GLU A 160 -1.53 14.69 15.26
C GLU A 160 -2.20 14.30 16.58
N VAL A 161 -1.40 13.89 17.56
CA VAL A 161 -1.86 13.53 18.91
C VAL A 161 -1.28 14.51 19.92
N ASP A 162 -2.15 15.20 20.65
CA ASP A 162 -1.78 16.12 21.73
C ASP A 162 -1.45 15.34 23.01
N THR A 163 -0.16 15.25 23.30
CA THR A 163 0.40 14.58 24.48
C THR A 163 0.78 15.56 25.60
N SER A 164 0.31 16.81 25.53
CA SER A 164 0.49 17.80 26.61
C SER A 164 -0.12 17.34 27.94
N PRO A 165 0.23 17.98 29.08
CA PRO A 165 -0.33 17.64 30.38
C PRO A 165 -1.86 17.46 30.35
N GLY A 166 -2.33 16.39 30.99
CA GLY A 166 -3.73 15.96 30.94
C GLY A 166 -4.04 14.92 29.86
N PHE A 167 -3.05 14.44 29.10
CA PHE A 167 -3.21 13.21 28.33
C PHE A 167 -3.56 12.06 29.28
N GLN A 168 -4.68 11.39 29.03
CA GLN A 168 -5.17 10.31 29.88
C GLN A 168 -5.91 9.26 29.06
N MET A 169 -5.58 8.00 29.31
CA MET A 169 -6.29 6.85 28.73
C MET A 169 -7.48 6.46 29.60
N ILE A 170 -8.52 5.88 28.99
CA ILE A 170 -9.71 5.38 29.71
C ILE A 170 -9.38 4.18 30.61
N ARG A 171 -8.29 3.47 30.30
CA ARG A 171 -7.76 2.34 31.07
C ARG A 171 -6.25 2.47 31.13
N GLU A 172 -5.67 2.09 32.27
CA GLU A 172 -4.22 2.02 32.41
C GLU A 172 -3.66 0.91 31.52
N PRO A 173 -2.64 1.19 30.70
CA PRO A 173 -1.94 0.18 29.91
C PRO A 173 -1.08 -0.71 30.81
N ASP A 174 -0.67 -1.87 30.30
CA ASP A 174 0.07 -2.89 31.07
C ASP A 174 1.54 -2.54 31.34
N ARG A 175 2.03 -1.43 30.76
CA ARG A 175 3.39 -0.87 30.92
C ARG A 175 4.50 -1.85 30.54
N ARG A 176 4.27 -2.73 29.57
CA ARG A 176 5.27 -3.69 29.06
C ARG A 176 6.04 -3.17 27.83
N VAL A 177 6.32 -1.86 27.79
CA VAL A 177 7.11 -1.24 26.72
C VAL A 177 8.51 -0.93 27.23
N GLU A 178 9.53 -1.33 26.46
CA GLU A 178 10.93 -1.03 26.75
C GLU A 178 11.65 -0.53 25.50
N MET A 179 12.58 0.41 25.68
CA MET A 179 13.39 0.96 24.59
C MET A 179 14.42 -0.05 24.11
N CYS A 180 14.72 -0.05 22.82
CA CYS A 180 15.74 -0.90 22.23
C CYS A 180 16.61 -0.13 21.24
N LEU A 181 17.74 -0.74 20.87
CA LEU A 181 18.52 -0.23 19.73
C LEU A 181 17.70 -0.43 18.44
N PRO A 182 17.58 0.58 17.57
CA PRO A 182 16.85 0.45 16.30
C PRO A 182 17.33 -0.74 15.44
N SER A 183 18.62 -1.11 15.53
CA SER A 183 19.19 -2.25 14.81
C SER A 183 18.55 -3.59 15.16
N VAL A 184 17.94 -3.74 16.34
CA VAL A 184 17.20 -4.94 16.75
C VAL A 184 15.97 -5.16 15.86
N LEU A 185 15.36 -4.08 15.35
CA LEU A 185 14.20 -4.16 14.46
C LEU A 185 14.53 -4.83 13.11
N ARG A 186 15.80 -4.95 12.74
CA ARG A 186 16.18 -5.69 11.52
C ARG A 186 15.72 -7.15 11.59
N GLU A 187 15.77 -7.74 12.78
CA GLU A 187 15.30 -9.10 13.01
C GLU A 187 13.82 -9.14 13.40
N LEU A 188 13.38 -8.25 14.31
CA LEU A 188 12.06 -8.34 14.92
C LEU A 188 10.94 -7.73 14.07
N ALA A 189 11.18 -6.61 13.37
CA ALA A 189 10.13 -5.93 12.63
C ALA A 189 9.48 -6.82 11.56
N PRO A 190 10.21 -7.61 10.75
CA PRO A 190 9.59 -8.53 9.79
C PRO A 190 8.69 -9.58 10.46
N LYS A 191 9.10 -10.13 11.61
CA LYS A 191 8.35 -11.17 12.34
C LYS A 191 7.05 -10.59 12.92
N ILE A 192 7.15 -9.48 13.63
CA ILE A 192 6.00 -8.78 14.24
C ILE A 192 5.04 -8.31 13.14
N TYR A 193 5.57 -7.75 12.05
CA TYR A 193 4.76 -7.35 10.90
C TYR A 193 4.02 -8.53 10.27
N GLY A 194 4.67 -9.70 10.15
CA GLY A 194 4.03 -10.90 9.63
C GLY A 194 2.79 -11.33 10.42
N GLU A 195 2.82 -11.19 11.75
CA GLU A 195 1.64 -11.46 12.59
C GLU A 195 0.60 -10.32 12.50
N PHE A 196 1.03 -9.06 12.48
CA PHE A 196 0.15 -7.91 12.28
C PHE A 196 -0.60 -8.02 10.94
N MET A 197 0.09 -8.40 9.87
CA MET A 197 -0.47 -8.51 8.53
C MET A 197 -1.67 -9.45 8.53
N LYS A 198 -1.65 -10.57 9.28
CA LYS A 198 -2.77 -11.53 9.36
C LYS A 198 -4.02 -10.93 9.99
N THR A 199 -3.92 -9.85 10.76
CA THR A 199 -5.07 -9.19 11.37
C THR A 199 -5.56 -7.99 10.56
N SER A 200 -4.80 -7.54 9.55
CA SER A 200 -5.06 -6.30 8.81
C SER A 200 -5.45 -6.54 7.36
N PRO A 201 -6.75 -6.51 7.02
CA PRO A 201 -7.16 -6.49 5.62
C PRO A 201 -6.49 -5.35 4.86
N GLY A 202 -6.03 -5.64 3.64
CA GLY A 202 -5.31 -4.71 2.78
C GLY A 202 -3.82 -4.55 3.10
N ALA A 203 -3.32 -5.05 4.24
CA ALA A 203 -1.88 -5.08 4.49
C ALA A 203 -1.19 -6.09 3.56
N MET A 204 0.03 -5.76 3.16
CA MET A 204 0.81 -6.53 2.20
C MET A 204 2.17 -6.86 2.76
N GLU A 205 2.73 -8.01 2.37
CA GLU A 205 4.06 -8.44 2.79
C GLU A 205 5.09 -7.33 2.54
N ARG A 206 5.91 -7.11 3.57
CA ARG A 206 6.68 -5.89 3.68
C ARG A 206 7.89 -5.88 2.74
N GLN A 207 8.12 -4.74 2.09
CA GLN A 207 9.32 -4.50 1.31
C GLN A 207 10.53 -4.18 2.21
N GLN A 208 11.74 -4.44 1.73
CA GLN A 208 12.98 -4.19 2.49
C GLN A 208 13.12 -2.73 2.95
N THR A 209 12.64 -1.77 2.15
CA THR A 209 12.67 -0.34 2.48
C THR A 209 12.07 -0.02 3.85
N TYR A 210 10.99 -0.69 4.26
CA TYR A 210 10.36 -0.44 5.55
C TYR A 210 11.17 -0.95 6.74
N VAL A 211 11.84 -2.10 6.56
CA VAL A 211 12.75 -2.64 7.59
C VAL A 211 13.93 -1.69 7.78
N GLU A 212 14.49 -1.17 6.70
CA GLU A 212 15.58 -0.20 6.76
C GLU A 212 15.16 1.15 7.36
N ARG A 213 13.95 1.64 7.03
CA ARG A 213 13.38 2.84 7.66
C ARG A 213 13.21 2.66 9.17
N ALA A 214 12.58 1.56 9.59
CA ALA A 214 12.31 1.28 11.00
C ALA A 214 13.61 1.17 11.84
N THR A 215 14.68 0.64 11.23
CA THR A 215 15.99 0.52 11.88
C THR A 215 16.84 1.80 11.83
N GLY A 216 16.39 2.84 11.13
CA GLY A 216 17.20 4.03 10.84
C GLY A 216 18.36 3.79 9.87
N ALA A 217 18.41 2.64 9.21
CA ALA A 217 19.40 2.36 8.17
C ALA A 217 19.14 3.16 6.87
N LEU A 218 17.90 3.65 6.70
CA LEU A 218 17.49 4.45 5.54
C LEU A 218 16.55 5.59 5.92
N ASN A 219 16.93 6.80 5.56
CA ASN A 219 16.05 7.94 5.35
C ASN A 219 15.70 8.00 3.86
N THR A 220 14.41 7.95 3.52
CA THR A 220 13.95 7.90 2.12
C THR A 220 14.13 9.22 1.38
N GLU A 221 14.24 10.35 2.08
CA GLU A 221 14.44 11.67 1.46
C GLU A 221 15.92 11.88 1.07
N THR A 222 16.85 11.45 1.92
CA THR A 222 18.29 11.65 1.71
C THR A 222 18.98 10.44 1.06
N GLY A 223 18.40 9.24 1.20
CA GLY A 223 19.03 7.99 0.78
C GLY A 223 20.15 7.52 1.71
N GLU A 224 20.31 8.13 2.89
CA GLU A 224 21.37 7.83 3.87
C GLU A 224 20.79 7.29 5.19
N ALA A 225 21.63 6.77 6.08
CA ALA A 225 21.19 6.32 7.40
C ALA A 225 20.74 7.50 8.29
N ASP A 226 19.64 7.32 9.02
CA ASP A 226 19.11 8.27 9.98
C ASP A 226 19.53 7.89 11.41
N ARG A 227 20.54 8.59 11.93
CA ARG A 227 21.06 8.37 13.29
C ARG A 227 20.18 8.96 14.39
N GLY A 228 19.11 9.69 14.03
CA GLY A 228 18.15 10.27 14.96
C GLY A 228 17.04 9.31 15.39
N VAL A 229 16.94 8.15 14.75
CA VAL A 229 15.92 7.12 15.01
C VAL A 229 16.11 6.47 16.37
N ARG A 230 15.01 6.31 17.09
CA ARG A 230 14.86 5.56 18.34
C ARG A 230 13.79 4.50 18.15
N ALA A 231 13.84 3.44 18.95
CA ALA A 231 12.88 2.36 18.89
C ALA A 231 12.46 1.88 20.29
N ALA A 232 11.25 1.34 20.36
CA ALA A 232 10.74 0.63 21.53
C ALA A 232 9.93 -0.58 21.09
N LEU A 233 9.90 -1.60 21.96
CA LEU A 233 9.15 -2.84 21.79
C LEU A 233 8.09 -2.93 22.88
N HIS A 234 6.93 -3.48 22.53
CA HIS A 234 5.99 -4.01 23.50
C HIS A 234 6.23 -5.51 23.65
N PHE A 235 6.12 -6.01 24.87
CA PHE A 235 6.27 -7.43 25.20
C PHE A 235 4.95 -8.00 25.72
N GLY A 236 4.54 -9.14 25.17
CA GLY A 236 3.39 -9.91 25.63
C GLY A 236 3.60 -10.49 27.03
N GLU A 237 2.58 -11.19 27.54
CA GLU A 237 2.64 -11.81 28.88
C GLU A 237 3.69 -12.93 28.98
N ASP A 238 4.01 -13.55 27.85
CA ASP A 238 5.05 -14.56 27.68
C ASP A 238 6.46 -13.96 27.56
N GLY A 239 6.56 -12.63 27.48
CA GLY A 239 7.82 -11.91 27.30
C GLY A 239 8.30 -11.85 25.85
N GLU A 240 7.50 -12.29 24.88
CA GLU A 240 7.82 -12.17 23.46
C GLU A 240 7.32 -10.84 22.88
N PRO A 241 8.04 -10.23 21.93
CA PRO A 241 7.64 -8.95 21.37
C PRO A 241 6.49 -9.10 20.36
N ASP A 242 5.39 -8.40 20.58
CA ASP A 242 4.18 -8.39 19.73
C ASP A 242 3.81 -6.98 19.22
N GLY A 243 4.69 -6.00 19.43
CA GLY A 243 4.54 -4.66 18.89
C GLY A 243 5.84 -3.87 18.94
N TYR A 244 5.95 -2.87 18.06
CA TYR A 244 7.07 -1.95 18.08
C TYR A 244 6.69 -0.57 17.55
N VAL A 245 7.50 0.42 17.92
CA VAL A 245 7.50 1.75 17.31
C VAL A 245 8.92 2.19 17.01
N SER A 246 9.11 2.83 15.87
CA SER A 246 10.31 3.62 15.56
C SER A 246 9.92 5.07 15.37
N TYR A 247 10.73 5.98 15.92
CA TYR A 247 10.38 7.40 15.95
C TYR A 247 11.62 8.28 16.01
N LYS A 248 11.44 9.57 15.71
CA LYS A 248 12.46 10.60 15.85
C LYS A 248 11.88 11.88 16.46
N PHE A 249 12.75 12.69 17.03
CA PHE A 249 12.38 14.03 17.45
C PHE A 249 12.49 14.97 16.24
N ALA A 250 11.44 15.75 15.97
CA ALA A 250 11.35 16.65 14.82
C ALA A 250 12.31 17.87 14.90
N GLY A 251 13.11 17.95 15.97
CA GLY A 251 14.05 19.03 16.21
C GLY A 251 13.44 20.20 16.98
N TRP A 252 14.31 20.96 17.64
CA TRP A 252 13.92 22.08 18.53
C TRP A 252 13.34 23.29 17.78
N SER A 253 13.54 23.37 16.46
CA SER A 253 12.89 24.38 15.61
C SER A 253 11.41 24.10 15.38
N THR A 254 10.94 22.87 15.63
CA THR A 254 9.56 22.47 15.43
C THR A 254 8.73 22.82 16.67
N THR A 255 7.73 23.70 16.50
CA THR A 255 6.84 24.16 17.58
C THR A 255 5.38 23.69 17.36
N PRO A 256 4.70 23.14 18.38
CA PRO A 256 5.28 22.62 19.62
C PRO A 256 6.32 21.50 19.36
N PRO A 257 7.20 21.20 20.34
CA PRO A 257 8.12 20.06 20.27
C PRO A 257 7.36 18.77 19.92
N THR A 258 7.89 18.02 18.95
CA THR A 258 7.15 16.95 18.28
C THR A 258 7.98 15.68 18.14
N ILE A 259 7.33 14.54 18.41
CA ILE A 259 7.80 13.21 18.02
C ILE A 259 7.13 12.82 16.71
N GLU A 260 7.93 12.39 15.74
CA GLU A 260 7.47 11.86 14.45
C GLU A 260 7.66 10.35 14.44
N LEU A 261 6.57 9.62 14.23
CA LEU A 261 6.62 8.18 14.05
C LEU A 261 7.12 7.87 12.64
N ILE A 262 8.10 6.97 12.56
CA ILE A 262 8.66 6.46 11.31
C ILE A 262 7.95 5.17 10.90
N ASP A 263 7.64 4.34 11.89
CA ASP A 263 6.91 3.08 11.74
C ASP A 263 6.24 2.72 13.07
N PHE A 264 5.04 2.14 13.00
CA PHE A 264 4.25 1.73 14.15
C PHE A 264 3.49 0.45 13.81
N VAL A 265 3.77 -0.63 14.53
CA VAL A 265 3.13 -1.94 14.33
C VAL A 265 2.74 -2.52 15.68
N ALA A 266 1.48 -2.90 15.83
CA ALA A 266 0.97 -3.54 17.02
C ALA A 266 0.09 -4.73 16.62
N VAL A 267 0.44 -5.94 17.06
CA VAL A 267 -0.33 -7.15 16.77
C VAL A 267 -1.58 -7.22 17.65
N THR A 268 -1.48 -6.73 18.88
CA THR A 268 -2.56 -6.78 19.88
C THR A 268 -3.03 -5.38 20.28
N ASP A 269 -4.28 -5.29 20.77
CA ASP A 269 -4.83 -4.03 21.31
C ASP A 269 -4.04 -3.55 22.53
N ALA A 270 -3.49 -4.49 23.33
CA ALA A 270 -2.62 -4.17 24.46
C ALA A 270 -1.33 -3.50 23.98
N ALA A 271 -0.65 -4.08 22.98
CA ALA A 271 0.53 -3.47 22.36
C ALA A 271 0.21 -2.09 21.79
N TYR A 272 -0.92 -1.95 21.09
CA TYR A 272 -1.35 -0.67 20.52
C TYR A 272 -1.50 0.40 21.60
N ALA A 273 -2.27 0.12 22.66
CA ALA A 273 -2.49 1.06 23.75
C ALA A 273 -1.20 1.39 24.52
N SER A 274 -0.40 0.37 24.86
CA SER A 274 0.84 0.55 25.62
C SER A 274 1.89 1.36 24.83
N LEU A 275 2.03 1.15 23.52
CA LEU A 275 2.93 1.95 22.68
C LEU A 275 2.50 3.41 22.60
N TRP A 276 1.20 3.70 22.47
CA TRP A 276 0.71 5.09 22.51
C TRP A 276 0.91 5.76 23.87
N SER A 277 0.77 5.00 24.96
CA SER A 277 1.05 5.51 26.30
C SER A 277 2.53 5.84 26.49
N PHE A 278 3.41 4.98 26.00
CA PHE A 278 4.85 5.23 25.96
C PHE A 278 5.16 6.52 25.18
N LEU A 279 4.61 6.68 23.98
CA LEU A 279 4.82 7.86 23.15
C LEU A 279 4.36 9.16 23.84
N ALA A 280 3.25 9.11 24.57
CA ALA A 280 2.75 10.25 25.33
C ALA A 280 3.58 10.57 26.59
N ALA A 281 4.35 9.61 27.10
CA ALA A 281 5.23 9.77 28.25
C ALA A 281 6.64 10.31 27.88
N ILE A 282 6.93 10.51 26.59
CA ILE A 282 8.22 11.06 26.15
C ILE A 282 8.32 12.53 26.59
N ASP A 283 9.20 12.79 27.55
CA ASP A 283 9.47 14.13 28.05
C ASP A 283 9.90 15.12 26.97
N LEU A 284 9.62 16.40 27.22
CA LEU A 284 9.96 17.53 26.35
C LEU A 284 9.30 17.49 24.96
N SER A 285 8.30 16.63 24.76
CA SER A 285 7.38 16.65 23.63
C SER A 285 5.95 16.84 24.11
N THR A 286 5.14 17.56 23.34
CA THR A 286 3.69 17.67 23.59
C THR A 286 2.85 17.29 22.37
N ARG A 287 3.49 16.75 21.33
CA ARG A 287 2.81 16.30 20.13
C ARG A 287 3.47 15.05 19.55
N VAL A 288 2.66 14.11 19.11
CA VAL A 288 3.10 12.98 18.29
C VAL A 288 2.45 13.09 16.92
N LYS A 289 3.22 12.87 15.85
CA LYS A 289 2.74 12.81 14.47
C LYS A 289 2.91 11.41 13.92
N PHE A 290 1.88 10.91 13.23
CA PHE A 290 1.95 9.65 12.50
C PHE A 290 1.26 9.81 11.15
N GLY A 291 1.98 9.53 10.06
CA GLY A 291 1.49 9.74 8.69
C GLY A 291 0.69 8.60 8.09
N GLU A 292 0.71 7.43 8.73
CA GLU A 292 0.19 6.18 8.17
C GLU A 292 -0.86 5.58 9.11
N SER A 293 -1.77 6.37 9.71
CA SER A 293 -2.81 5.82 10.61
C SER A 293 -3.96 5.17 9.83
N ALA A 294 -4.54 4.12 10.41
CA ALA A 294 -5.81 3.54 9.96
C ALA A 294 -6.98 4.55 10.09
N GLU A 295 -7.97 4.42 9.20
CA GLU A 295 -9.20 5.24 9.17
C GLU A 295 -10.01 5.09 10.46
N ASP A 296 -10.20 3.86 10.91
CA ASP A 296 -10.93 3.47 12.11
C ASP A 296 -10.01 3.22 13.30
N SER A 297 -8.93 4.02 13.41
CA SER A 297 -7.99 3.94 14.52
C SER A 297 -8.72 3.91 15.88
N PRO A 298 -8.40 2.96 16.77
CA PRO A 298 -9.02 2.90 18.09
C PRO A 298 -8.53 4.02 19.02
N LEU A 299 -7.48 4.76 18.64
CA LEU A 299 -6.83 5.76 19.50
C LEU A 299 -7.78 6.82 20.07
N PRO A 300 -8.70 7.47 19.31
CA PRO A 300 -9.62 8.45 19.89
C PRO A 300 -10.54 7.85 20.97
N TRP A 301 -10.80 6.54 20.90
CA TRP A 301 -11.62 5.81 21.88
C TRP A 301 -10.81 5.29 23.07
N LEU A 302 -9.48 5.22 22.96
CA LEU A 302 -8.58 4.90 24.08
C LEU A 302 -8.39 6.08 25.04
N LEU A 303 -8.71 7.31 24.62
CA LEU A 303 -8.48 8.52 25.40
C LEU A 303 -9.75 9.02 26.10
N THR A 304 -9.58 9.68 27.25
CA THR A 304 -10.69 10.37 27.94
C THR A 304 -11.16 11.62 27.18
N ASP A 305 -10.27 12.22 26.38
CA ASP A 305 -10.57 13.30 25.45
C ASP A 305 -10.16 12.90 24.03
N SER A 306 -11.13 12.47 23.23
CA SER A 306 -10.93 12.07 21.83
C SER A 306 -10.44 13.21 20.94
N ARG A 307 -10.66 14.48 21.32
CA ARG A 307 -10.21 15.66 20.54
C ARG A 307 -8.70 15.83 20.53
N ARG A 308 -7.98 15.11 21.41
CA ARG A 308 -6.51 15.07 21.39
C ARG A 308 -5.97 14.35 20.16
N VAL A 309 -6.78 13.55 19.47
CA VAL A 309 -6.42 12.93 18.20
C VAL A 309 -7.05 13.73 17.07
N LYS A 310 -6.20 14.30 16.22
CA LYS A 310 -6.63 15.10 15.08
C LYS A 310 -6.12 14.49 13.79
N THR A 311 -7.03 14.10 12.90
CA THR A 311 -6.69 13.81 11.50
C THR A 311 -6.33 15.10 10.78
N THR A 312 -5.11 15.18 10.24
CA THR A 312 -4.59 16.35 9.53
C THR A 312 -4.64 16.22 8.02
N SER A 313 -4.57 14.99 7.49
CA SER A 313 -4.82 14.68 6.08
C SER A 313 -5.38 13.27 5.94
N THR A 314 -6.05 13.06 4.80
CA THR A 314 -6.60 11.78 4.37
C THR A 314 -6.25 11.63 2.90
N GLU A 315 -5.58 10.55 2.55
CA GLU A 315 -5.08 10.28 1.20
C GLU A 315 -5.43 8.84 0.81
N ASP A 316 -5.68 8.61 -0.48
CA ASP A 316 -5.75 7.24 -0.99
C ASP A 316 -4.38 6.56 -0.83
N ASN A 317 -4.39 5.24 -0.66
CA ASN A 317 -3.15 4.46 -0.51
C ASN A 317 -3.09 3.35 -1.55
N ILE A 318 -3.73 2.20 -1.28
CA ILE A 318 -3.71 1.06 -2.20
C ILE A 318 -4.88 1.14 -3.15
N TRP A 319 -4.57 1.01 -4.44
CA TRP A 319 -5.54 0.85 -5.51
C TRP A 319 -5.51 -0.58 -6.03
N ILE A 320 -6.68 -1.13 -6.36
CA ILE A 320 -6.83 -2.51 -6.85
C ILE A 320 -7.48 -2.53 -8.22
N ARG A 321 -6.92 -3.35 -9.10
CA ARG A 321 -7.49 -3.78 -10.36
C ARG A 321 -7.77 -5.28 -10.28
N ILE A 322 -9.04 -5.65 -10.15
CA ILE A 322 -9.46 -7.06 -10.21
C ILE A 322 -9.16 -7.59 -11.61
N LEU A 323 -8.54 -8.77 -11.70
CA LEU A 323 -8.15 -9.45 -12.94
C LEU A 323 -8.92 -10.75 -13.15
N ASP A 324 -9.44 -11.34 -12.07
CA ASP A 324 -10.38 -12.45 -12.09
C ASP A 324 -11.41 -12.27 -10.96
N VAL A 325 -12.65 -11.95 -11.32
CA VAL A 325 -13.74 -11.69 -10.38
C VAL A 325 -14.04 -12.90 -9.49
N ARG A 326 -14.02 -14.11 -10.06
CA ARG A 326 -14.29 -15.34 -9.30
C ARG A 326 -13.14 -15.59 -8.33
N ALA A 327 -11.91 -15.65 -8.83
CA ALA A 327 -10.75 -15.96 -8.00
C ALA A 327 -10.58 -14.94 -6.87
N ALA A 328 -10.79 -13.65 -7.15
CA ALA A 328 -10.70 -12.61 -6.13
C ALA A 328 -11.78 -12.76 -5.04
N LEU A 329 -13.07 -12.86 -5.44
CA LEU A 329 -14.18 -12.88 -4.48
C LEU A 329 -14.30 -14.20 -3.70
N GLU A 330 -13.89 -15.33 -4.28
CA GLU A 330 -13.87 -16.63 -3.57
C GLU A 330 -12.67 -16.74 -2.62
N ALA A 331 -11.57 -16.00 -2.86
CA ALA A 331 -10.39 -16.06 -2.00
C ALA A 331 -10.61 -15.41 -0.62
N ARG A 332 -11.40 -14.34 -0.54
CA ARG A 332 -11.65 -13.62 0.72
C ARG A 332 -12.69 -14.30 1.62
N ALA A 333 -12.65 -13.96 2.90
CA ALA A 333 -13.71 -14.33 3.83
C ALA A 333 -14.96 -13.47 3.63
N TRP A 334 -16.11 -14.05 3.96
CA TRP A 334 -17.40 -13.37 3.96
C TRP A 334 -18.05 -13.59 5.32
N PHE A 335 -18.63 -12.55 5.93
CA PHE A 335 -19.19 -12.63 7.28
C PHE A 335 -20.72 -12.55 7.32
N VAL A 336 -21.33 -12.19 6.19
CA VAL A 336 -22.78 -12.03 6.06
C VAL A 336 -23.28 -12.96 4.97
N PRO A 337 -24.21 -13.87 5.26
CA PRO A 337 -24.82 -14.72 4.24
C PRO A 337 -25.73 -13.88 3.34
N GLY A 338 -25.77 -14.22 2.06
CA GLY A 338 -26.60 -13.50 1.09
C GLY A 338 -26.19 -13.79 -0.35
N THR A 339 -27.02 -13.33 -1.28
CA THR A 339 -26.77 -13.46 -2.72
C THR A 339 -26.92 -12.12 -3.40
N LEU A 340 -25.97 -11.78 -4.28
CA LEU A 340 -26.02 -10.61 -5.16
C LEU A 340 -25.66 -11.04 -6.58
N VAL A 341 -26.38 -10.51 -7.56
CA VAL A 341 -26.00 -10.56 -8.97
C VAL A 341 -25.37 -9.23 -9.35
N LEU A 342 -24.08 -9.26 -9.70
CA LEU A 342 -23.29 -8.09 -10.06
C LEU A 342 -23.10 -8.05 -11.58
N ASP A 343 -23.40 -6.92 -12.21
CA ASP A 343 -23.08 -6.64 -13.60
C ASP A 343 -21.85 -5.74 -13.68
N ILE A 344 -20.73 -6.30 -14.12
CA ILE A 344 -19.43 -5.64 -14.05
C ILE A 344 -19.01 -5.17 -15.44
N ASP A 345 -18.92 -3.86 -15.62
CA ASP A 345 -18.35 -3.24 -16.81
C ASP A 345 -16.82 -3.15 -16.71
N ASP A 346 -16.14 -3.60 -17.76
CA ASP A 346 -14.69 -3.49 -17.89
C ASP A 346 -14.32 -3.04 -19.30
N PRO A 347 -14.07 -1.74 -19.52
CA PRO A 347 -13.72 -1.21 -20.84
C PRO A 347 -12.41 -1.76 -21.45
N GLN A 348 -11.57 -2.43 -20.65
CA GLN A 348 -10.38 -3.13 -21.15
C GLN A 348 -10.65 -4.59 -21.51
N GLU A 349 -11.88 -5.07 -21.30
CA GLU A 349 -12.34 -6.42 -21.63
C GLU A 349 -11.49 -7.53 -20.98
N LEU A 350 -10.88 -7.26 -19.82
CA LEU A 350 -10.07 -8.26 -19.11
C LEU A 350 -10.93 -9.14 -18.21
N THR A 351 -11.96 -8.60 -17.53
CA THR A 351 -12.71 -9.39 -16.54
C THR A 351 -14.17 -8.97 -16.30
N GLY A 352 -14.78 -8.24 -17.24
CA GLY A 352 -16.20 -7.86 -17.16
C GLY A 352 -17.16 -9.04 -17.30
N GLY A 353 -18.44 -8.80 -17.03
CA GLY A 353 -19.53 -9.78 -17.17
C GLY A 353 -20.49 -9.79 -15.99
N ARG A 354 -21.43 -10.75 -16.00
CA ARG A 354 -22.44 -10.90 -14.95
C ARG A 354 -22.15 -12.08 -14.04
N PHE A 355 -22.11 -11.81 -12.74
CA PHE A 355 -21.70 -12.78 -11.73
C PHE A 355 -22.73 -12.87 -10.60
N ARG A 356 -23.14 -14.09 -10.25
CA ARG A 356 -23.85 -14.35 -9.01
C ARG A 356 -22.83 -14.67 -7.92
N LEU A 357 -22.77 -13.81 -6.92
CA LEU A 357 -22.05 -14.02 -5.67
C LEU A 357 -23.03 -14.57 -4.64
N THR A 358 -22.73 -15.73 -4.06
CA THR A 358 -23.49 -16.31 -2.94
C THR A 358 -22.56 -16.59 -1.78
N SER A 359 -22.80 -15.94 -0.64
CA SER A 359 -22.07 -16.12 0.62
C SER A 359 -22.89 -16.94 1.60
N ASP A 360 -22.22 -17.85 2.32
CA ASP A 360 -22.79 -18.61 3.44
C ASP A 360 -22.47 -17.98 4.81
N GLY A 361 -21.81 -16.82 4.83
CA GLY A 361 -21.34 -16.15 6.05
C GLY A 361 -19.99 -16.66 6.56
N GLN A 362 -19.26 -17.46 5.77
CA GLN A 362 -17.85 -17.81 5.99
C GLN A 362 -17.03 -17.72 4.70
N SER A 363 -17.61 -18.18 3.59
CA SER A 363 -17.04 -18.24 2.25
C SER A 363 -18.08 -17.81 1.22
N ALA A 364 -17.66 -17.69 -0.03
CA ALA A 364 -18.60 -17.46 -1.12
C ALA A 364 -18.27 -18.31 -2.34
N THR A 365 -19.30 -18.55 -3.14
CA THR A 365 -19.23 -19.11 -4.48
C THR A 365 -19.60 -18.03 -5.49
N VAL A 366 -18.84 -17.92 -6.57
CA VAL A 366 -19.09 -16.95 -7.64
C VAL A 366 -19.34 -17.68 -8.94
N GLU A 367 -20.51 -17.46 -9.55
CA GLU A 367 -20.88 -18.09 -10.81
C GLU A 367 -21.08 -17.05 -11.90
N THR A 368 -20.52 -17.28 -13.09
CA THR A 368 -20.92 -16.51 -14.27
C THR A 368 -22.35 -16.88 -14.63
N VAL A 369 -23.20 -15.88 -14.85
CA VAL A 369 -24.60 -16.05 -15.21
C VAL A 369 -24.90 -15.38 -16.53
N SER A 370 -26.01 -15.75 -17.18
CA SER A 370 -26.42 -15.13 -18.43
C SER A 370 -26.78 -13.65 -18.25
N GLU A 371 -26.58 -12.85 -19.30
CA GLU A 371 -27.03 -11.44 -19.37
C GLU A 371 -28.55 -11.27 -19.25
N SER A 372 -29.33 -12.36 -19.36
CA SER A 372 -30.76 -12.35 -19.11
C SER A 372 -31.13 -12.44 -17.62
N THR A 373 -30.19 -12.82 -16.75
CA THR A 373 -30.40 -12.88 -15.30
C THR A 373 -30.39 -11.46 -14.74
N PRO A 374 -31.47 -10.94 -14.12
CA PRO A 374 -31.47 -9.57 -13.60
C PRO A 374 -30.31 -9.32 -12.64
N ALA A 375 -29.59 -8.22 -12.84
CA ALA A 375 -28.55 -7.77 -11.93
C ALA A 375 -29.17 -7.01 -10.76
N ASP A 376 -28.58 -7.14 -9.57
CA ASP A 376 -28.94 -6.35 -8.39
C ASP A 376 -28.20 -5.01 -8.39
N LEU A 377 -26.92 -5.03 -8.78
CA LEU A 377 -26.05 -3.86 -8.92
C LEU A 377 -25.29 -3.91 -10.25
N SER A 378 -25.17 -2.76 -10.92
CA SER A 378 -24.26 -2.56 -12.05
C SER A 378 -23.13 -1.62 -11.63
N LEU A 379 -21.89 -1.99 -11.92
CA LEU A 379 -20.71 -1.23 -11.49
C LEU A 379 -19.53 -1.41 -12.44
N GLY A 380 -18.63 -0.44 -12.45
CA GLY A 380 -17.34 -0.60 -13.09
C GLY A 380 -16.44 -1.54 -12.29
N ILE A 381 -15.52 -2.18 -13.00
CA ILE A 381 -14.44 -2.98 -12.41
C ILE A 381 -13.55 -2.19 -11.42
N ALA A 382 -13.42 -0.87 -11.61
CA ALA A 382 -12.73 -0.01 -10.66
C ALA A 382 -13.52 0.08 -9.34
N GLU A 383 -14.83 0.30 -9.41
CA GLU A 383 -15.70 0.30 -8.24
C GLU A 383 -15.65 -1.06 -7.51
N LEU A 384 -15.63 -2.19 -8.23
CA LEU A 384 -15.41 -3.49 -7.58
C LEU A 384 -14.07 -3.56 -6.85
N GLY A 385 -13.00 -3.04 -7.46
CA GLY A 385 -11.68 -2.91 -6.81
C GLY A 385 -11.75 -2.11 -5.51
N SER A 386 -12.49 -1.00 -5.50
CA SER A 386 -12.69 -0.19 -4.29
C SER A 386 -13.48 -0.91 -3.19
N LEU A 387 -14.46 -1.73 -3.58
CA LEU A 387 -15.26 -2.52 -2.64
C LEU A 387 -14.50 -3.73 -2.08
N TYR A 388 -13.45 -4.20 -2.76
CA TYR A 388 -12.86 -5.51 -2.51
C TYR A 388 -12.35 -5.70 -1.09
N PHE A 389 -11.70 -4.69 -0.49
CA PHE A 389 -11.27 -4.75 0.92
C PHE A 389 -12.29 -4.16 1.91
N GLY A 390 -13.49 -3.81 1.45
CA GLY A 390 -14.51 -3.19 2.29
C GLY A 390 -14.25 -1.71 2.61
N GLY A 391 -13.28 -1.07 1.94
CA GLY A 391 -12.90 0.32 2.18
C GLY A 391 -13.79 1.37 1.52
N ALA A 392 -14.61 0.99 0.54
CA ALA A 392 -15.61 1.87 -0.06
C ALA A 392 -17.04 1.44 0.32
N ASP A 393 -17.93 2.43 0.49
CA ASP A 393 -19.34 2.20 0.82
C ASP A 393 -20.19 2.17 -0.47
N PRO A 394 -20.80 1.02 -0.83
CA PRO A 394 -21.66 0.91 -2.01
C PRO A 394 -22.82 1.91 -2.03
N VAL A 395 -23.38 2.25 -0.86
CA VAL A 395 -24.49 3.22 -0.75
C VAL A 395 -24.00 4.63 -1.12
N ILE A 396 -22.78 4.99 -0.72
CA ILE A 396 -22.18 6.27 -1.11
C ILE A 396 -21.87 6.27 -2.61
N LEU A 397 -21.36 5.16 -3.16
CA LEU A 397 -21.08 5.05 -4.59
C LEU A 397 -22.35 5.12 -5.45
N VAL A 398 -23.48 4.54 -5.01
CA VAL A 398 -24.78 4.72 -5.65
C VAL A 398 -25.22 6.18 -5.62
N ARG A 399 -25.14 6.84 -4.45
CA ARG A 399 -25.47 8.27 -4.33
C ARG A 399 -24.58 9.17 -5.19
N ALA A 400 -23.36 8.75 -5.46
CA ALA A 400 -22.41 9.44 -6.33
C ALA A 400 -22.62 9.13 -7.83
N GLY A 401 -23.53 8.22 -8.18
CA GLY A 401 -23.75 7.77 -9.55
C GLY A 401 -22.61 6.92 -10.13
N ARG A 402 -21.82 6.28 -9.27
CA ARG A 402 -20.72 5.36 -9.65
C ARG A 402 -21.16 3.91 -9.76
N ILE A 403 -22.19 3.54 -9.00
CA ILE A 403 -22.86 2.24 -9.03
C ILE A 403 -24.33 2.50 -9.33
N GLU A 404 -24.93 1.66 -10.17
CA GLU A 404 -26.36 1.67 -10.41
C GLU A 404 -27.02 0.59 -9.54
N GLU A 405 -28.03 0.99 -8.75
CA GLU A 405 -28.86 0.07 -8.00
C GLU A 405 -30.08 -0.34 -8.84
N ASN A 406 -30.10 -1.59 -9.30
CA ASN A 406 -31.17 -2.12 -10.15
C ASN A 406 -32.33 -2.70 -9.32
N VAL A 407 -32.01 -3.21 -8.12
CA VAL A 407 -32.98 -3.75 -7.16
C VAL A 407 -32.90 -2.93 -5.87
N PRO A 408 -34.00 -2.29 -5.42
CA PRO A 408 -34.01 -1.48 -4.22
C PRO A 408 -33.47 -2.24 -2.99
N GLY A 409 -32.47 -1.67 -2.32
CA GLY A 409 -31.85 -2.25 -1.12
C GLY A 409 -30.61 -3.11 -1.42
N ALA A 410 -30.30 -3.40 -2.68
CA ALA A 410 -29.11 -4.16 -3.05
C ALA A 410 -27.81 -3.46 -2.61
N ALA A 411 -27.75 -2.13 -2.61
CA ALA A 411 -26.57 -1.39 -2.16
C ALA A 411 -26.32 -1.54 -0.65
N VAL A 412 -27.40 -1.57 0.15
CA VAL A 412 -27.33 -1.79 1.60
C VAL A 412 -26.94 -3.24 1.91
N GLN A 413 -27.46 -4.20 1.14
CA GLN A 413 -27.04 -5.59 1.23
C GLN A 413 -25.57 -5.74 0.87
N ALA A 414 -25.11 -5.13 -0.23
CA ALA A 414 -23.71 -5.14 -0.64
C ALA A 414 -22.81 -4.52 0.44
N LYS A 415 -23.21 -3.40 1.05
CA LYS A 415 -22.47 -2.80 2.17
C LYS A 415 -22.25 -3.80 3.31
N SER A 416 -23.26 -4.61 3.60
CA SER A 416 -23.19 -5.62 4.67
C SER A 416 -22.33 -6.82 4.25
N MET A 417 -22.48 -7.30 3.01
CA MET A 417 -21.75 -8.46 2.50
C MET A 417 -20.26 -8.18 2.26
N PHE A 418 -19.90 -7.02 1.70
CA PHE A 418 -18.50 -6.67 1.40
C PHE A 418 -17.71 -6.20 2.63
N GLY A 419 -18.38 -5.93 3.76
CA GLY A 419 -17.71 -5.59 5.02
C GLY A 419 -16.80 -6.70 5.52
N LEU A 420 -15.69 -6.30 6.15
CA LEU A 420 -14.72 -7.19 6.81
C LEU A 420 -14.75 -7.01 8.33
N GLU A 421 -13.90 -7.77 9.03
CA GLU A 421 -13.72 -7.70 10.47
C GLU A 421 -13.28 -6.31 10.99
N ARG A 422 -12.65 -5.49 10.14
CA ARG A 422 -12.28 -4.09 10.39
C ARG A 422 -12.06 -3.34 9.07
N MET A 423 -11.94 -2.01 9.10
CA MET A 423 -11.61 -1.26 7.89
C MET A 423 -10.22 -1.63 7.39
N PRO A 424 -10.00 -1.63 6.06
CA PRO A 424 -8.73 -2.05 5.53
C PRO A 424 -7.64 -1.02 5.79
N TYR A 425 -6.48 -1.52 6.18
CA TYR A 425 -5.34 -0.70 6.55
C TYR A 425 -4.05 -1.35 6.07
N SER A 426 -3.34 -0.60 5.22
CA SER A 426 -2.00 -0.93 4.74
C SER A 426 -1.00 0.10 5.27
N PRO A 427 -0.16 -0.24 6.27
CA PRO A 427 0.93 0.61 6.76
C PRO A 427 2.15 0.65 5.81
N ASN A 428 1.94 0.35 4.53
CA ASN A 428 2.99 0.38 3.51
C ASN A 428 2.42 0.67 2.11
N GLY A 429 3.15 1.51 1.38
CA GLY A 429 3.07 1.75 -0.06
C GLY A 429 4.36 1.29 -0.76
N PHE A 430 4.50 1.42 -2.09
CA PHE A 430 5.62 0.75 -2.76
C PHE A 430 6.11 1.27 -4.12
#